data_AF-A0A7C6SC72-F1
#
_entry.id   AF-A0A7C6SC72-F1
#
_cell.length_a   1.000
_cell.length_b   1.000
_cell.length_c   1.000
_cell.angle_alpha   90.00
_cell.angle_beta   90.00
_cell.angle_gamma   90.00
#
_symmetry.space_group_name_H-M   'P 1'
#
loop_
_entity.id
_entity.type
_entity.pdbx_description
1 polymer ?
#
loop_
_entity_poly.entity_id
_entity_poly.type
_entity_poly.pdbx_seq_one_letter_code
_entity_poly.pdbx_strand_id
1 'polypeptide(L)'
;MREKEPVIKIYELNKGNKFKETNKEHPLLDEITSTEFAFANHDLTGESLLTNYLHTNPFLYNPETTDVVVHSIEDFMIEVKREKMAFGDVLRNPKFKPKQRKKIIKRAFKKWRKDYLQKKNQTFKENDKVVEIIGELEFSESSLKTKLLIGLVFVLLMFLVITDSLVWNVLKEGSFGYVIYKSITLMYEKMMWLKIVGNLGIYLTLILIFHSSIYAFIIKDFKKNYKLAQAFLNNSEKTISREFNKKYKKARRYYLKRINNKKYPFFPPLNIEEVQEGKMNIKIFNEICKATIDRAYVVKKSKPYINSFKMLLQITGFVSAGIIVVMTLYNVILNIFS
;
A
#
# COMPACT_ATOMS: atom_id res chain seq x y z
N MET A 1 -31.70 23.35 -14.09
CA MET A 1 -30.25 23.27 -14.38
C MET A 1 -29.70 22.02 -13.71
N ARG A 2 -29.30 21.00 -14.48
CA ARG A 2 -28.68 19.78 -13.94
C ARG A 2 -27.26 20.15 -13.51
N GLU A 3 -26.99 20.15 -12.22
CA GLU A 3 -25.62 20.21 -11.71
C GLU A 3 -24.90 18.96 -12.21
N LYS A 4 -23.96 19.13 -13.16
CA LYS A 4 -23.06 18.06 -13.58
C LYS A 4 -22.26 17.63 -12.35
N GLU A 5 -22.43 16.38 -11.94
CA GLU A 5 -21.60 15.75 -10.92
C GLU A 5 -20.12 15.90 -11.32
N PRO A 6 -19.20 16.09 -10.35
CA PRO A 6 -17.77 16.15 -10.66
C PRO A 6 -17.33 14.78 -11.19
N VAL A 7 -17.14 14.69 -12.50
CA VAL A 7 -16.51 13.53 -13.15
C VAL A 7 -15.04 13.54 -12.72
N ILE A 8 -14.67 12.59 -11.86
CA ILE A 8 -13.28 12.40 -11.45
C ILE A 8 -12.55 11.79 -12.65
N LYS A 9 -11.72 12.59 -13.32
CA LYS A 9 -10.89 12.16 -14.45
C LYS A 9 -9.59 11.58 -13.93
N ILE A 10 -9.36 10.29 -14.16
CA ILE A 10 -8.15 9.57 -13.76
C ILE A 10 -7.20 9.56 -14.95
N TYR A 11 -5.93 9.91 -14.73
CA TYR A 11 -4.92 9.98 -15.78
C TYR A 11 -3.82 8.94 -15.55
N GLU A 12 -3.53 8.14 -16.56
CA GLU A 12 -2.38 7.23 -16.56
C GLU A 12 -1.24 7.78 -17.42
N LEU A 13 0.00 7.43 -17.05
CA LEU A 13 1.19 7.81 -17.80
C LEU A 13 1.35 6.86 -18.99
N ASN A 14 1.26 7.37 -20.22
CA ASN A 14 1.55 6.58 -21.41
C ASN A 14 3.05 6.62 -21.74
N LYS A 15 3.54 5.66 -22.54
CA LYS A 15 4.91 5.66 -23.09
C LYS A 15 5.18 7.03 -23.73
N GLY A 16 6.15 7.76 -23.18
CA GLY A 16 6.50 9.13 -23.58
C GLY A 16 6.11 10.26 -22.60
N ASN A 17 5.80 9.96 -21.33
CA ASN A 17 5.51 10.95 -20.28
C ASN A 17 4.29 11.86 -20.53
N LYS A 18 3.36 11.47 -21.41
CA LYS A 18 2.09 12.18 -21.60
C LYS A 18 0.96 11.47 -20.85
N PHE A 19 0.18 12.25 -20.10
CA PHE A 19 -0.97 11.79 -19.34
C PHE A 19 -2.16 11.54 -20.28
N LYS A 20 -2.75 10.34 -20.23
CA LYS A 20 -3.98 9.99 -20.97
C LYS A 20 -5.09 9.68 -19.97
N GLU A 21 -6.29 10.21 -20.21
CA GLU A 21 -7.49 9.93 -19.40
C GLU A 21 -7.85 8.44 -19.55
N THR A 22 -7.92 7.72 -18.42
CA THR A 22 -8.14 6.26 -18.37
C THR A 22 -9.61 5.96 -18.08
N ASN A 23 -10.20 5.08 -18.90
CA ASN A 23 -11.58 4.58 -18.78
C ASN A 23 -11.68 3.28 -17.95
N LYS A 24 -10.60 2.84 -17.30
CA LYS A 24 -10.58 1.61 -16.48
C LYS A 24 -10.78 1.93 -15.01
N GLU A 25 -11.63 1.15 -14.34
CA GLU A 25 -11.65 1.10 -12.88
C GLU A 25 -10.27 0.59 -12.39
N HIS A 26 -9.72 1.30 -11.41
CA HIS A 26 -8.36 1.27 -10.86
C HIS A 26 -7.45 0.05 -11.19
N PRO A 27 -6.16 0.23 -11.55
CA PRO A 27 -5.19 -0.86 -11.78
C PRO A 27 -4.83 -1.71 -10.54
N LEU A 28 -5.48 -1.48 -9.38
CA LEU A 28 -5.36 -2.33 -8.19
C LEU A 28 -6.61 -3.21 -8.00
N LEU A 29 -7.75 -2.89 -8.64
CA LEU A 29 -8.96 -3.70 -8.59
C LEU A 29 -8.83 -4.97 -9.46
N ASP A 30 -8.12 -4.87 -10.58
CA ASP A 30 -7.83 -6.00 -11.47
C ASP A 30 -6.89 -7.06 -10.82
N GLU A 31 -6.08 -6.68 -9.80
CA GLU A 31 -5.29 -7.65 -9.01
C GLU A 31 -6.10 -8.25 -7.85
N ILE A 32 -7.03 -7.49 -7.26
CA ILE A 32 -7.84 -7.90 -6.10
C ILE A 32 -8.95 -8.90 -6.49
N THR A 33 -9.37 -8.91 -7.76
CA THR A 33 -10.38 -9.85 -8.28
C THR A 33 -9.92 -11.30 -8.37
N SER A 34 -8.61 -11.57 -8.20
CA SER A 34 -8.04 -12.93 -8.24
C SER A 34 -7.88 -13.62 -6.88
N THR A 35 -8.23 -12.96 -5.77
CA THR A 35 -8.24 -13.58 -4.44
C THR A 35 -9.67 -13.75 -3.95
N GLU A 36 -10.27 -14.89 -4.31
CA GLU A 36 -11.51 -15.37 -3.72
C GLU A 36 -11.33 -15.50 -2.20
N PHE A 37 -11.95 -14.59 -1.45
CA PHE A 37 -12.26 -14.82 -0.05
C PHE A 37 -13.78 -14.77 0.10
N ALA A 38 -14.39 -15.94 -0.10
CA ALA A 38 -15.71 -16.23 0.42
C ALA A 38 -15.69 -16.03 1.94
N PHE A 39 -16.42 -15.03 2.43
CA PHE A 39 -16.74 -14.98 3.85
C PHE A 39 -17.58 -16.22 4.17
N ALA A 40 -17.27 -16.88 5.29
CA ALA A 40 -18.03 -18.01 5.78
C ALA A 40 -19.52 -17.62 5.86
N ASN A 41 -20.31 -18.15 4.93
CA ASN A 41 -21.75 -18.15 5.00
C ASN A 41 -22.11 -19.02 6.21
N HIS A 42 -22.36 -18.36 7.35
CA HIS A 42 -23.16 -18.99 8.38
C HIS A 42 -24.54 -19.22 7.77
N ASP A 43 -24.99 -20.49 7.78
CA ASP A 43 -26.31 -20.96 7.33
C ASP A 43 -27.46 -20.21 8.02
N LEU A 44 -27.74 -19.00 7.53
CA LEU A 44 -28.87 -18.19 7.89
C LEU A 44 -29.79 -18.16 6.67
N THR A 45 -30.93 -18.83 6.80
CA THR A 45 -32.04 -18.75 5.82
C THR A 45 -32.34 -17.29 5.48
N GLY A 46 -32.68 -17.00 4.23
CA GLY A 46 -32.73 -15.62 3.69
C GLY A 46 -33.55 -14.62 4.51
N GLU A 47 -34.63 -15.04 5.18
CA GLU A 47 -35.42 -14.17 6.08
C GLU A 47 -34.68 -13.81 7.37
N SER A 48 -33.93 -14.74 7.97
CA SER A 48 -33.16 -14.47 9.20
C SER A 48 -32.00 -13.50 8.95
N LEU A 49 -31.38 -13.58 7.77
CA LEU A 49 -30.29 -12.72 7.34
C LEU A 49 -30.79 -11.29 7.05
N LEU A 50 -31.90 -11.16 6.32
CA LEU A 50 -32.59 -9.88 6.09
C LEU A 50 -33.03 -9.23 7.42
N THR A 51 -33.67 -9.99 8.31
CA THR A 51 -34.17 -9.47 9.59
C THR A 51 -33.04 -8.95 10.47
N ASN A 52 -31.94 -9.70 10.57
CA ASN A 52 -30.75 -9.28 11.31
C ASN A 52 -30.11 -8.03 10.68
N TYR A 53 -30.10 -7.95 9.35
CA TYR A 53 -29.56 -6.79 8.64
C TYR A 53 -30.38 -5.51 8.87
N LEU A 54 -31.72 -5.61 8.84
CA LEU A 54 -32.61 -4.46 9.07
C LEU A 54 -32.52 -3.89 10.50
N HIS A 55 -31.97 -4.66 11.44
CA HIS A 55 -31.64 -4.16 12.79
C HIS A 55 -30.36 -3.33 12.85
N THR A 56 -29.63 -3.19 11.74
CA THR A 56 -28.39 -2.42 11.67
C THR A 56 -28.65 -0.95 11.31
N ASN A 57 -27.74 -0.31 10.58
CA ASN A 57 -27.75 1.11 10.29
C ASN A 57 -27.94 1.34 8.78
N PRO A 58 -28.96 2.12 8.36
CA PRO A 58 -29.20 2.40 6.95
C PRO A 58 -28.05 3.12 6.25
N PHE A 59 -27.25 3.89 7.00
CA PHE A 59 -26.08 4.59 6.45
C PHE A 59 -24.86 3.68 6.29
N LEU A 60 -24.92 2.42 6.75
CA LEU A 60 -23.90 1.40 6.54
C LEU A 60 -24.29 0.40 5.44
N TYR A 61 -25.47 0.57 4.82
CA TYR A 61 -25.91 -0.30 3.74
C TYR A 61 -25.08 -0.07 2.49
N ASN A 62 -24.68 -1.15 1.81
CA ASN A 62 -24.07 -1.05 0.50
C ASN A 62 -24.46 -2.26 -0.38
N PRO A 63 -25.27 -2.06 -1.44
CA PRO A 63 -25.80 -3.14 -2.27
C PRO A 63 -24.73 -3.96 -3.01
N GLU A 64 -23.51 -3.44 -3.17
CA GLU A 64 -22.39 -4.15 -3.81
C GLU A 64 -21.70 -5.15 -2.86
N THR A 65 -22.00 -5.07 -1.55
CA THR A 65 -21.27 -5.84 -0.52
C THR A 65 -22.16 -6.70 0.36
N THR A 66 -23.47 -6.64 0.18
CA THR A 66 -24.47 -7.42 0.93
C THR A 66 -25.47 -8.06 -0.03
N ASP A 67 -25.79 -9.33 0.22
CA ASP A 67 -26.79 -10.10 -0.54
C ASP A 67 -28.25 -9.70 -0.19
N VAL A 68 -28.41 -8.81 0.78
CA VAL A 68 -29.71 -8.30 1.23
C VAL A 68 -30.16 -7.11 0.39
N VAL A 69 -31.34 -7.22 -0.22
CA VAL A 69 -31.99 -6.11 -0.94
C VAL A 69 -32.83 -5.30 0.03
N VAL A 70 -32.55 -4.01 0.13
CA VAL A 70 -33.33 -3.05 0.92
C VAL A 70 -33.82 -1.95 0.00
N HIS A 71 -35.07 -1.52 0.12
CA HIS A 71 -35.64 -0.52 -0.78
C HIS A 71 -35.69 0.87 -0.16
N SER A 72 -35.85 0.95 1.16
CA SER A 72 -35.96 2.21 1.87
C SER A 72 -35.25 2.21 3.22
N ILE A 73 -34.81 3.41 3.65
CA ILE A 73 -34.48 3.68 5.06
C ILE A 73 -35.63 3.35 6.02
N GLU A 74 -36.87 3.33 5.52
CA GLU A 74 -38.05 3.00 6.32
C GLU A 74 -38.14 1.53 6.73
N ASP A 75 -37.43 0.64 6.03
CA ASP A 75 -37.38 -0.79 6.30
C ASP A 75 -36.55 -1.11 7.56
N PHE A 76 -35.67 -0.18 7.96
CA PHE A 76 -34.79 -0.37 9.12
C PHE A 76 -35.53 -0.25 10.44
N MET A 77 -35.18 -1.13 11.37
CA MET A 77 -35.81 -1.23 12.68
C MET A 77 -35.23 -0.20 13.65
N ILE A 78 -36.10 0.54 14.34
CA ILE A 78 -35.75 1.50 15.37
C ILE A 78 -36.36 1.14 16.72
N GLU A 79 -35.69 1.56 17.78
CA GLU A 79 -36.10 1.30 19.15
C GLU A 79 -37.09 2.35 19.64
N VAL A 80 -38.29 1.90 20.03
CA VAL A 80 -39.36 2.73 20.58
C VAL A 80 -39.78 2.17 21.93
N LYS A 81 -39.38 2.86 23.01
CA LYS A 81 -39.55 2.38 24.39
C LYS A 81 -38.85 1.03 24.60
N ARG A 82 -39.59 -0.08 24.64
CA ARG A 82 -39.09 -1.46 24.83
C ARG A 82 -39.32 -2.34 23.59
N GLU A 83 -39.83 -1.77 22.51
CA GLU A 83 -40.19 -2.50 21.28
C GLU A 83 -39.30 -2.03 20.12
N LYS A 84 -38.98 -2.94 19.20
CA LYS A 84 -38.36 -2.61 17.91
C LYS A 84 -39.47 -2.52 16.86
N MET A 85 -39.54 -1.42 16.12
CA MET A 85 -40.51 -1.21 15.04
C MET A 85 -39.79 -0.72 13.80
N ALA A 86 -40.32 -1.03 12.61
CA ALA A 86 -39.80 -0.46 11.38
C ALA A 86 -39.92 1.07 11.41
N PHE A 87 -38.95 1.76 10.85
CA PHE A 87 -38.93 3.22 10.85
C PHE A 87 -40.17 3.78 10.14
N GLY A 88 -40.60 3.16 9.04
CA GLY A 88 -41.83 3.52 8.33
C GLY A 88 -43.10 3.41 9.17
N ASP A 89 -43.21 2.37 9.99
CA ASP A 89 -44.36 2.16 10.88
C ASP A 89 -44.48 3.29 11.90
N VAL A 90 -43.34 3.70 12.47
CA VAL A 90 -43.32 4.82 13.43
C VAL A 90 -43.76 6.14 12.81
N LEU A 91 -43.52 6.35 11.51
CA LEU A 91 -43.95 7.55 10.79
C LEU A 91 -45.47 7.62 10.66
N ARG A 92 -46.09 6.48 10.33
CA ARG A 92 -47.51 6.37 9.95
C ARG A 92 -48.42 5.91 11.08
N ASN A 93 -47.88 5.38 12.17
CA ASN A 93 -48.67 4.83 13.26
C ASN A 93 -49.45 5.94 14.02
N PRO A 94 -50.80 5.88 14.06
CA PRO A 94 -51.63 6.89 14.70
C PRO A 94 -51.46 6.94 16.23
N LYS A 95 -50.95 5.88 16.86
CA LYS A 95 -50.68 5.79 18.31
C LYS A 95 -49.73 6.87 18.80
N PHE A 96 -48.84 7.36 17.93
CA PHE A 96 -47.86 8.38 18.30
C PHE A 96 -48.34 9.79 17.93
N LYS A 97 -48.38 10.69 18.93
CA LYS A 97 -48.64 12.11 18.68
C LYS A 97 -47.50 12.74 17.86
N PRO A 98 -47.73 13.79 17.04
CA PRO A 98 -46.68 14.39 16.19
C PRO A 98 -45.40 14.80 16.93
N LYS A 99 -45.54 15.39 18.14
CA LYS A 99 -44.39 15.74 19.00
C LYS A 99 -43.60 14.50 19.44
N GLN A 100 -44.27 13.39 19.74
CA GLN A 100 -43.65 12.13 20.14
C GLN A 100 -42.92 11.49 18.95
N ARG A 101 -43.56 11.39 17.78
CA ARG A 101 -42.90 10.86 16.56
C ARG A 101 -41.64 11.67 16.23
N LYS A 102 -41.72 13.00 16.27
CA LYS A 102 -40.55 13.87 16.04
C LYS A 102 -39.40 13.59 17.01
N LYS A 103 -39.70 13.29 18.28
CA LYS A 103 -38.71 12.92 19.30
C LYS A 103 -38.08 11.56 18.99
N ILE A 104 -38.90 10.57 18.61
CA ILE A 104 -38.44 9.23 18.23
C ILE A 104 -37.52 9.30 16.99
N ILE A 105 -37.95 9.95 15.92
CA ILE A 105 -37.13 10.13 14.70
C ILE A 105 -35.79 10.80 15.02
N LYS A 106 -35.82 11.90 15.79
CA LYS A 106 -34.57 12.58 16.18
C LYS A 106 -33.62 11.65 16.94
N ARG A 107 -34.15 10.77 17.80
CA ARG A 107 -33.36 9.77 18.54
C ARG A 107 -32.80 8.71 17.60
N ALA A 108 -33.60 8.17 16.67
CA ALA A 108 -33.15 7.21 15.68
C ALA A 108 -31.98 7.75 14.84
N PHE A 109 -32.13 8.94 14.24
CA PHE A 109 -31.04 9.59 13.50
C PHE A 109 -29.80 9.85 14.38
N LYS A 110 -29.98 10.23 15.65
CA LYS A 110 -28.84 10.41 16.57
C LYS A 110 -28.11 9.09 16.83
N LYS A 111 -28.85 7.97 17.00
CA LYS A 111 -28.31 6.62 17.18
C LYS A 111 -27.54 6.19 15.93
N TRP A 112 -28.17 6.21 14.76
CA TRP A 112 -27.52 5.89 13.49
C TRP A 112 -26.27 6.72 13.21
N ARG A 113 -26.29 8.04 13.52
CA ARG A 113 -25.09 8.86 13.39
C ARG A 113 -23.98 8.42 14.34
N LYS A 114 -24.31 8.13 15.59
CA LYS A 114 -23.35 7.66 16.59
C LYS A 114 -22.72 6.34 16.15
N ASP A 115 -23.56 5.38 15.74
CA ASP A 115 -23.13 4.04 15.34
C ASP A 115 -22.25 4.09 14.09
N TYR A 116 -22.62 4.89 13.08
CA TYR A 116 -21.81 5.11 11.88
C TYR A 116 -20.45 5.70 12.24
N LEU A 117 -20.42 6.79 13.04
CA LEU A 117 -19.17 7.43 13.44
C LEU A 117 -18.29 6.51 14.28
N GLN A 118 -18.88 5.67 15.13
CA GLN A 118 -18.14 4.68 15.92
C GLN A 118 -17.48 3.64 15.01
N LYS A 119 -18.24 3.04 14.08
CA LYS A 119 -17.70 2.03 13.15
C LYS A 119 -16.64 2.63 12.23
N LYS A 120 -16.91 3.82 11.68
CA LYS A 120 -15.95 4.65 10.94
C LYS A 120 -14.66 4.80 11.74
N ASN A 121 -14.73 5.45 12.91
CA ASN A 121 -13.54 5.77 13.70
C ASN A 121 -12.78 4.52 14.18
N GLN A 122 -13.47 3.43 14.48
CA GLN A 122 -12.82 2.17 14.82
C GLN A 122 -12.01 1.64 13.63
N THR A 123 -12.62 1.59 12.45
CA THR A 123 -11.96 1.18 11.22
C THR A 123 -10.78 2.09 10.86
N PHE A 124 -10.91 3.42 10.95
CA PHE A 124 -9.79 4.32 10.68
C PHE A 124 -8.66 4.18 11.71
N LYS A 125 -8.97 4.08 13.01
CA LYS A 125 -7.96 3.91 14.06
C LYS A 125 -7.19 2.59 13.98
N GLU A 126 -7.89 1.49 13.68
CA GLU A 126 -7.25 0.20 13.47
C GLU A 126 -6.27 0.28 12.30
N ASN A 127 -6.64 0.99 11.23
CA ASN A 127 -5.82 1.18 10.05
C ASN A 127 -4.66 2.18 10.24
N ASP A 128 -4.85 3.27 11.00
CA ASP A 128 -3.80 4.25 11.31
C ASP A 128 -2.63 3.61 12.06
N LYS A 129 -2.93 2.71 13.01
CA LYS A 129 -1.90 1.92 13.70
C LYS A 129 -1.07 1.09 12.73
N VAL A 130 -1.68 0.62 11.65
CA VAL A 130 -0.93 -0.16 10.66
C VAL A 130 -0.13 0.72 9.71
N VAL A 131 -0.64 1.91 9.36
CA VAL A 131 0.14 2.92 8.63
C VAL A 131 1.38 3.34 9.45
N GLU A 132 1.25 3.47 10.77
CA GLU A 132 2.36 3.79 11.69
C GLU A 132 3.44 2.69 11.70
N ILE A 133 3.05 1.42 11.81
CA ILE A 133 3.97 0.26 11.72
C ILE A 133 4.73 0.23 10.38
N ILE A 134 4.10 0.71 9.31
CA ILE A 134 4.70 0.79 7.97
C ILE A 134 5.65 2.00 7.87
N GLY A 135 5.26 3.13 8.47
CA GLY A 135 6.07 4.36 8.54
C GLY A 135 7.37 4.18 9.33
N GLU A 136 7.37 3.31 10.35
CA GLU A 136 8.56 2.93 11.12
C GLU A 136 9.57 2.07 10.35
N LEU A 137 9.26 1.63 9.12
CA LEU A 137 10.24 0.92 8.31
C LEU A 137 11.33 1.89 7.84
N GLU A 138 12.35 2.10 8.67
CA GLU A 138 13.56 2.81 8.29
C GLU A 138 14.30 2.01 7.21
N PHE A 139 14.12 2.39 5.96
CA PHE A 139 14.83 1.79 4.84
C PHE A 139 16.25 2.36 4.75
N SER A 140 17.23 1.60 5.24
CA SER A 140 18.64 1.91 5.02
C SER A 140 19.00 1.58 3.57
N GLU A 141 18.81 2.56 2.68
CA GLU A 141 19.38 2.51 1.35
C GLU A 141 20.91 2.55 1.45
N SER A 142 21.61 1.78 0.60
CA SER A 142 23.06 1.93 0.49
C SER A 142 23.40 3.37 0.12
N SER A 143 24.20 4.03 0.95
CA SER A 143 24.64 5.40 0.68
C SER A 143 25.35 5.48 -0.68
N LEU A 144 25.25 6.63 -1.35
CA LEU A 144 25.95 6.86 -2.62
C LEU A 144 27.46 6.59 -2.48
N LYS A 145 28.05 6.96 -1.34
CA LYS A 145 29.46 6.72 -1.00
C LYS A 145 29.79 5.22 -1.02
N THR A 146 28.95 4.39 -0.40
CA THR A 146 29.14 2.93 -0.39
C THR A 146 29.03 2.35 -1.80
N LYS A 147 28.10 2.85 -2.63
CA LYS A 147 27.95 2.41 -4.03
C LYS A 147 29.18 2.76 -4.88
N LEU A 148 29.69 3.98 -4.75
CA LEU A 148 30.92 4.41 -5.43
C LEU A 148 32.12 3.58 -5.00
N LEU A 149 32.26 3.31 -3.70
CA LEU A 149 33.36 2.51 -3.17
C LEU A 149 33.29 1.05 -3.67
N ILE A 150 32.11 0.44 -3.72
CA ILE A 150 31.93 -0.90 -4.32
C ILE A 150 32.31 -0.87 -5.81
N GLY A 151 31.88 0.15 -6.55
CA GLY A 151 32.23 0.31 -7.98
C GLY A 151 33.73 0.46 -8.20
N LEU A 152 34.41 1.27 -7.37
CA LEU A 152 35.86 1.44 -7.41
C LEU A 152 36.57 0.12 -7.14
N VAL A 153 36.16 -0.63 -6.11
CA VAL A 153 36.74 -1.93 -5.78
C VAL A 153 36.54 -2.94 -6.92
N PHE A 154 35.38 -2.94 -7.56
CA PHE A 154 35.12 -3.78 -8.73
C PHE A 154 36.06 -3.45 -9.89
N VAL A 155 36.21 -2.17 -10.25
CA VAL A 155 37.13 -1.73 -11.32
C VAL A 155 38.58 -2.08 -10.98
N LEU A 156 38.99 -1.89 -9.73
CA LEU A 156 40.33 -2.23 -9.25
C LEU A 156 40.60 -3.74 -9.38
N LEU A 157 39.67 -4.59 -8.93
CA LEU A 157 39.79 -6.03 -9.04
C LEU A 157 39.84 -6.49 -10.51
N MET A 158 38.96 -5.96 -11.36
CA MET A 158 38.98 -6.23 -12.80
C MET A 158 40.33 -5.87 -13.41
N PHE A 159 40.90 -4.71 -13.03
CA PHE A 159 42.20 -4.26 -13.49
C PHE A 159 43.33 -5.18 -13.03
N LEU A 160 43.34 -5.60 -11.75
CA LEU A 160 44.43 -6.40 -11.19
C LEU A 160 44.37 -7.88 -11.60
N VAL A 161 43.18 -8.45 -11.80
CA VAL A 161 43.01 -9.88 -12.08
C VAL A 161 42.98 -10.19 -13.57
N ILE A 162 42.43 -9.30 -14.40
CA ILE A 162 42.28 -9.52 -15.86
C ILE A 162 43.42 -8.84 -16.62
N THR A 163 44.59 -9.49 -16.55
CA THR A 163 45.84 -9.02 -17.16
C THR A 163 45.86 -9.09 -18.69
N ASP A 164 44.97 -9.88 -19.31
CA ASP A 164 44.90 -10.07 -20.77
C ASP A 164 43.99 -9.04 -21.48
N SER A 165 43.59 -7.98 -20.77
CA SER A 165 42.68 -6.96 -21.31
C SER A 165 43.37 -5.96 -22.24
N LEU A 166 42.58 -5.28 -23.09
CA LEU A 166 43.07 -4.21 -23.97
C LEU A 166 43.79 -3.08 -23.21
N VAL A 167 43.36 -2.80 -21.98
CA VAL A 167 43.97 -1.77 -21.12
C VAL A 167 45.41 -2.15 -20.78
N TRP A 168 45.66 -3.42 -20.43
CA TRP A 168 47.01 -3.91 -20.16
C TRP A 168 47.89 -3.97 -21.40
N ASN A 169 47.31 -4.26 -22.57
CA ASN A 169 48.06 -4.24 -23.82
C ASN A 169 48.65 -2.87 -24.14
N VAL A 170 47.94 -1.79 -23.80
CA VAL A 170 48.46 -0.41 -23.95
C VAL A 170 49.42 -0.06 -22.81
N LEU A 171 49.08 -0.39 -21.57
CA LEU A 171 49.90 0.01 -20.41
C LEU A 171 51.28 -0.66 -20.38
N LYS A 172 51.39 -1.90 -20.86
CA LYS A 172 52.68 -2.63 -20.88
C LYS A 172 53.69 -2.07 -21.88
N GLU A 173 53.27 -1.18 -22.79
CA GLU A 173 54.19 -0.48 -23.70
C GLU A 173 55.07 0.54 -22.95
N GLY A 174 54.58 1.06 -21.82
CA GLY A 174 55.35 1.94 -20.95
C GLY A 174 56.22 1.16 -19.95
N SER A 175 57.39 1.71 -19.59
CA SER A 175 58.33 1.08 -18.65
C SER A 175 57.71 0.75 -17.29
N PHE A 176 56.95 1.69 -16.71
CA PHE A 176 56.27 1.49 -15.43
C PHE A 176 55.14 0.45 -15.52
N GLY A 177 54.30 0.52 -16.56
CA GLY A 177 53.21 -0.43 -16.76
C GLY A 177 53.70 -1.85 -17.01
N TYR A 178 54.82 -2.01 -17.73
CA TYR A 178 55.48 -3.29 -17.92
C TYR A 178 55.96 -3.92 -16.60
N VAL A 179 56.57 -3.11 -15.71
CA VAL A 179 57.01 -3.59 -14.37
C VAL A 179 55.83 -4.10 -13.55
N ILE A 180 54.71 -3.38 -13.54
CA ILE A 180 53.51 -3.81 -12.82
C ILE A 180 52.92 -5.07 -13.46
N TYR A 181 52.77 -5.10 -14.78
CA TYR A 181 52.24 -6.25 -15.52
C TYR A 181 53.04 -7.53 -15.24
N LYS A 182 54.37 -7.45 -15.36
CA LYS A 182 55.28 -8.56 -15.07
C LYS A 182 55.14 -9.02 -13.62
N SER A 183 55.01 -8.08 -12.69
CA SER A 183 54.85 -8.38 -11.26
C SER A 183 53.55 -9.12 -10.93
N ILE A 184 52.44 -8.68 -11.52
CA ILE A 184 51.14 -9.33 -11.36
C ILE A 184 51.16 -10.73 -12.01
N THR A 185 51.75 -10.85 -13.19
CA THR A 185 51.84 -12.13 -13.91
C THR A 185 52.67 -13.15 -13.11
N LEU A 186 53.86 -12.77 -12.65
CA LEU A 186 54.71 -13.61 -11.80
C LEU A 186 54.03 -13.98 -10.46
N MET A 187 53.26 -13.05 -9.88
CA MET A 187 52.48 -13.32 -8.67
C MET A 187 51.47 -14.45 -8.91
N TYR A 188 50.70 -14.39 -10.01
CA TYR A 188 49.70 -15.40 -10.31
C TYR A 188 50.31 -16.74 -10.75
N GLU A 189 51.46 -16.73 -11.41
CA GLU A 189 52.21 -17.96 -11.73
C GLU A 189 52.71 -18.66 -10.47
N LYS A 190 53.27 -17.91 -9.51
CA LYS A 190 53.78 -18.47 -8.24
C LYS A 190 52.66 -18.88 -7.28
N MET A 191 51.53 -18.16 -7.29
CA MET A 191 50.42 -18.35 -6.34
C MET A 191 49.08 -18.44 -7.08
N MET A 192 48.84 -19.57 -7.75
CA MET A 192 47.62 -19.79 -8.54
C MET A 192 46.32 -19.58 -7.74
N TRP A 193 46.32 -19.87 -6.43
CA TRP A 193 45.16 -19.66 -5.56
C TRP A 193 44.74 -18.18 -5.48
N LEU A 194 45.66 -17.22 -5.64
CA LEU A 194 45.32 -15.79 -5.68
C LEU A 194 44.47 -15.45 -6.91
N LYS A 195 44.68 -16.13 -8.04
CA LYS A 195 43.85 -15.95 -9.25
C LYS A 195 42.41 -16.40 -8.99
N ILE A 196 42.24 -17.50 -8.24
CA ILE A 196 40.92 -17.99 -7.82
C ILE A 196 40.25 -16.98 -6.87
N VAL A 197 40.97 -16.49 -5.87
CA VAL A 197 40.47 -15.47 -4.93
C VAL A 197 40.07 -14.18 -5.65
N GLY A 198 40.87 -13.73 -6.61
CA GLY A 198 40.58 -12.55 -7.42
C GLY A 198 39.31 -12.70 -8.26
N ASN A 199 39.17 -13.82 -8.98
CA ASN A 199 37.98 -14.11 -9.78
C ASN A 199 36.72 -14.24 -8.91
N LEU A 200 36.80 -14.94 -7.77
CA LEU A 200 35.70 -15.00 -6.80
C LEU A 200 35.34 -13.60 -6.27
N GLY A 201 36.34 -12.77 -5.98
CA GLY A 201 36.15 -11.38 -5.55
C GLY A 201 35.38 -10.55 -6.58
N ILE A 202 35.70 -10.69 -7.87
CA ILE A 202 34.98 -10.04 -8.98
C ILE A 202 33.52 -10.49 -9.02
N TYR A 203 33.24 -11.80 -8.96
CA TYR A 203 31.87 -12.30 -8.97
C TYR A 203 31.06 -11.85 -7.75
N LEU A 204 31.65 -11.89 -6.56
CA LEU A 204 30.99 -11.45 -5.33
C LEU A 204 30.67 -9.95 -5.35
N THR A 205 31.61 -9.12 -5.82
CA THR A 205 31.37 -7.68 -5.98
C THR A 205 30.33 -7.38 -7.06
N LEU A 206 30.29 -8.14 -8.15
CA LEU A 206 29.25 -8.03 -9.17
C LEU A 206 27.86 -8.39 -8.62
N ILE A 207 27.75 -9.51 -7.90
CA ILE A 207 26.50 -9.92 -7.23
C ILE A 207 26.04 -8.84 -6.23
N LEU A 208 26.97 -8.25 -5.48
CA LEU A 208 26.68 -7.15 -4.56
C LEU A 208 26.12 -5.91 -5.27
N ILE A 209 26.64 -5.56 -6.45
CA ILE A 209 26.13 -4.46 -7.27
C ILE A 209 24.69 -4.74 -7.73
N PHE A 210 24.43 -5.94 -8.27
CA PHE A 210 23.10 -6.35 -8.68
C PHE A 210 22.11 -6.34 -7.51
N HIS A 211 22.48 -6.98 -6.41
CA HIS A 211 21.67 -7.03 -5.19
C HIS A 211 21.35 -5.63 -4.66
N SER A 212 22.34 -4.74 -4.59
CA SER A 212 22.11 -3.36 -4.14
C SER A 212 21.20 -2.56 -5.08
N SER A 213 21.18 -2.89 -6.38
CA SER A 213 20.35 -2.21 -7.38
C SER A 213 18.89 -2.70 -7.30
N ILE A 214 18.68 -4.02 -7.23
CA ILE A 214 17.36 -4.63 -7.07
C ILE A 214 16.72 -4.17 -5.76
N TYR A 215 17.47 -4.18 -4.65
CA TYR A 215 16.95 -3.73 -3.36
C TYR A 215 16.56 -2.26 -3.37
N ALA A 216 17.36 -1.40 -4.02
CA ALA A 216 17.01 0.01 -4.18
C ALA A 216 15.73 0.20 -5.01
N PHE A 217 15.53 -0.61 -6.06
CA PHE A 217 14.30 -0.59 -6.84
C PHE A 217 13.08 -0.99 -6.00
N ILE A 218 13.17 -2.11 -5.27
CA ILE A 218 12.10 -2.61 -4.39
C ILE A 218 11.74 -1.56 -3.33
N ILE A 219 12.72 -0.95 -2.65
CA ILE A 219 12.46 0.09 -1.65
C ILE A 219 11.80 1.31 -2.29
N LYS A 220 12.28 1.75 -3.46
CA LYS A 220 11.73 2.93 -4.14
C LYS A 220 10.28 2.70 -4.53
N ASP A 221 9.97 1.52 -5.08
CA ASP A 221 8.61 1.14 -5.44
C ASP A 221 7.71 1.05 -4.20
N PHE A 222 8.20 0.40 -3.14
CA PHE A 222 7.50 0.34 -1.86
C PHE A 222 7.18 1.74 -1.31
N LYS A 223 8.17 2.65 -1.25
CA LYS A 223 7.98 4.04 -0.80
C LYS A 223 6.96 4.79 -1.65
N LYS A 224 6.96 4.57 -2.97
CA LYS A 224 6.00 5.17 -3.89
C LYS A 224 4.58 4.66 -3.60
N ASN A 225 4.41 3.35 -3.52
CA ASN A 225 3.13 2.71 -3.24
C ASN A 225 2.58 3.10 -1.86
N TYR A 226 3.46 3.20 -0.86
CA TYR A 226 3.10 3.70 0.47
C TYR A 226 2.56 5.13 0.44
N LYS A 227 3.25 6.06 -0.24
CA LYS A 227 2.76 7.44 -0.38
C LYS A 227 1.41 7.52 -1.10
N LEU A 228 1.22 6.70 -2.13
CA LEU A 228 -0.06 6.61 -2.86
C LEU A 228 -1.16 6.07 -1.95
N ALA A 229 -0.90 4.99 -1.22
CA ALA A 229 -1.85 4.43 -0.26
C ALA A 229 -2.20 5.47 0.81
N GLN A 230 -1.21 6.14 1.42
CA GLN A 230 -1.47 7.16 2.44
C GLN A 230 -2.30 8.34 1.91
N ALA A 231 -1.99 8.83 0.71
CA ALA A 231 -2.77 9.89 0.07
C ALA A 231 -4.21 9.44 -0.22
N PHE A 232 -4.37 8.21 -0.70
CA PHE A 232 -5.68 7.59 -0.92
C PHE A 232 -6.45 7.47 0.39
N LEU A 233 -5.86 6.94 1.46
CA LEU A 233 -6.53 6.77 2.75
C LEU A 233 -7.05 8.10 3.30
N ASN A 234 -6.21 9.14 3.27
CA ASN A 234 -6.57 10.50 3.70
C ASN A 234 -7.71 11.11 2.88
N ASN A 235 -7.72 10.87 1.55
CA ASN A 235 -8.77 11.36 0.67
C ASN A 235 -10.07 10.57 0.84
N SER A 236 -9.98 9.26 1.04
CA SER A 236 -11.11 8.37 1.27
C SER A 236 -11.82 8.70 2.58
N GLU A 237 -11.11 8.95 3.68
CA GLU A 237 -11.75 9.36 4.93
C GLU A 237 -12.55 10.67 4.78
N LYS A 238 -11.95 11.67 4.12
CA LYS A 238 -12.61 12.95 3.85
C LYS A 238 -13.85 12.77 2.99
N THR A 239 -13.75 11.93 1.96
CA THR A 239 -14.86 11.64 1.02
C THR A 239 -16.00 10.93 1.75
N ILE A 240 -15.71 9.83 2.45
CA ILE A 240 -16.67 9.07 3.27
C ILE A 240 -17.37 10.00 4.27
N SER A 241 -16.61 10.86 4.97
CA SER A 241 -17.15 11.78 5.96
C SER A 241 -18.03 12.87 5.34
N ARG A 242 -17.67 13.41 4.17
CA ARG A 242 -18.46 14.43 3.45
C ARG A 242 -19.75 13.84 2.92
N GLU A 243 -19.69 12.70 2.26
CA GLU A 243 -20.86 12.01 1.71
C GLU A 243 -21.84 11.61 2.79
N PHE A 244 -21.36 10.97 3.87
CA PHE A 244 -22.19 10.65 5.03
C PHE A 244 -22.89 11.88 5.59
N ASN A 245 -22.16 12.98 5.82
CA ASN A 245 -22.76 14.20 6.36
C ASN A 245 -23.82 14.80 5.41
N LYS A 246 -23.61 14.73 4.09
CA LYS A 246 -24.57 15.19 3.08
C LYS A 246 -25.84 14.33 3.11
N LYS A 247 -25.70 13.00 2.99
CA LYS A 247 -26.80 12.02 3.01
C LYS A 247 -27.58 12.07 4.33
N TYR A 248 -26.88 12.09 5.47
CA TYR A 248 -27.48 12.23 6.80
C TYR A 248 -28.30 13.51 6.95
N LYS A 249 -27.75 14.67 6.57
CA LYS A 249 -28.48 15.95 6.64
C LYS A 249 -29.71 15.94 5.72
N LYS A 250 -29.59 15.39 4.51
CA LYS A 250 -30.69 15.26 3.53
C LYS A 250 -31.82 14.40 4.10
N ALA A 251 -31.52 13.16 4.51
CA ALA A 251 -32.50 12.23 5.06
C ALA A 251 -33.16 12.77 6.33
N ARG A 252 -32.37 13.27 7.28
CA ARG A 252 -32.93 13.84 8.53
C ARG A 252 -33.85 15.03 8.25
N ARG A 253 -33.48 15.93 7.33
CA ARG A 253 -34.31 17.08 6.94
C ARG A 253 -35.59 16.61 6.24
N TYR A 254 -35.48 15.61 5.36
CA TYR A 254 -36.60 15.04 4.63
C TYR A 254 -37.73 14.60 5.57
N TYR A 255 -37.42 13.78 6.58
CA TYR A 255 -38.40 13.26 7.53
C TYR A 255 -38.89 14.33 8.52
N LEU A 256 -37.99 15.11 9.12
CA LEU A 256 -38.37 16.10 10.14
C LEU A 256 -39.22 17.25 9.59
N LYS A 257 -39.09 17.59 8.30
CA LYS A 257 -39.92 18.60 7.64
C LYS A 257 -41.34 18.09 7.36
N ARG A 258 -41.48 16.81 7.01
CA ARG A 258 -42.75 16.23 6.54
C ARG A 258 -43.62 15.65 7.65
N ILE A 259 -43.03 15.19 8.75
CA ILE A 259 -43.73 14.54 9.86
C ILE A 259 -44.88 15.35 10.50
N ASN A 260 -44.78 16.69 10.46
CA ASN A 260 -45.77 17.59 11.03
C ASN A 260 -46.60 18.30 9.94
N ASN A 261 -46.42 17.94 8.67
CA ASN A 261 -47.08 18.63 7.58
C ASN A 261 -48.53 18.13 7.45
N LYS A 262 -49.48 18.96 7.89
CA LYS A 262 -50.91 18.66 7.79
C LYS A 262 -51.41 18.55 6.34
N LYS A 263 -50.74 19.22 5.39
CA LYS A 263 -51.13 19.25 3.97
C LYS A 263 -50.75 17.97 3.22
N TYR A 264 -49.69 17.30 3.66
CA TYR A 264 -49.19 16.06 3.04
C TYR A 264 -48.87 15.02 4.12
N PRO A 265 -49.90 14.42 4.73
CA PRO A 265 -49.73 13.44 5.80
C PRO A 265 -49.10 12.13 5.30
N PHE A 266 -49.29 11.83 4.02
CA PHE A 266 -48.66 10.71 3.33
C PHE A 266 -47.56 11.24 2.42
N PHE A 267 -46.32 10.92 2.76
CA PHE A 267 -45.16 11.23 1.94
C PHE A 267 -44.41 9.94 1.58
N PRO A 268 -43.78 9.88 0.40
CA PRO A 268 -43.13 8.66 -0.06
C PRO A 268 -41.93 8.32 0.82
N PRO A 269 -41.63 7.01 0.97
CA PRO A 269 -40.39 6.57 1.60
C PRO A 269 -39.18 7.11 0.86
N LEU A 270 -38.11 7.40 1.60
CA LEU A 270 -36.84 7.78 0.98
C LEU A 270 -36.13 6.51 0.49
N ASN A 271 -35.82 6.44 -0.81
CA ASN A 271 -35.09 5.31 -1.39
C ASN A 271 -33.75 5.09 -0.67
N ILE A 272 -33.36 3.83 -0.54
CA ILE A 272 -32.12 3.48 0.16
C ILE A 272 -30.89 4.08 -0.52
N GLU A 273 -30.90 4.24 -1.84
CA GLU A 273 -29.83 4.84 -2.64
C GLU A 273 -29.45 6.25 -2.18
N GLU A 274 -30.42 7.01 -1.64
CA GLU A 274 -30.17 8.35 -1.12
C GLU A 274 -29.45 8.38 0.24
N VAL A 275 -29.33 7.22 0.88
CA VAL A 275 -28.92 7.05 2.28
C VAL A 275 -27.73 6.10 2.43
N GLN A 276 -27.66 5.07 1.59
CA GLN A 276 -26.64 4.01 1.58
C GLN A 276 -25.22 4.58 1.52
N GLU A 277 -24.20 3.76 1.83
CA GLU A 277 -22.80 4.16 1.70
C GLU A 277 -22.47 4.61 0.26
N GLY A 278 -21.44 5.44 0.14
CA GLY A 278 -20.92 5.83 -1.16
C GLY A 278 -20.25 4.66 -1.88
N LYS A 279 -19.85 4.89 -3.14
CA LYS A 279 -18.98 3.97 -3.88
C LYS A 279 -17.67 3.71 -3.13
N MET A 280 -17.13 4.73 -2.45
CA MET A 280 -16.07 4.56 -1.48
C MET A 280 -16.68 4.24 -0.11
N ASN A 281 -16.51 2.99 0.33
CA ASN A 281 -17.16 2.46 1.53
C ASN A 281 -16.12 2.02 2.58
N ILE A 282 -16.56 1.73 3.80
CA ILE A 282 -15.67 1.34 4.91
C ILE A 282 -14.97 -0.03 4.64
N LYS A 283 -15.62 -0.90 3.87
CA LYS A 283 -15.13 -2.26 3.54
C LYS A 283 -13.97 -2.22 2.53
N ILE A 284 -14.14 -1.53 1.40
CA ILE A 284 -13.13 -1.30 0.37
C ILE A 284 -11.91 -0.60 0.97
N PHE A 285 -12.14 0.37 1.87
CA PHE A 285 -11.06 1.01 2.63
C PHE A 285 -10.24 -0.01 3.43
N ASN A 286 -10.90 -0.94 4.15
CA ASN A 286 -10.22 -2.00 4.89
C ASN A 286 -9.44 -2.98 4.00
N GLU A 287 -9.97 -3.34 2.84
CA GLU A 287 -9.32 -4.25 1.90
C GLU A 287 -8.02 -3.65 1.35
N ILE A 288 -8.05 -2.38 0.94
CA ILE A 288 -6.87 -1.65 0.47
C ILE A 288 -5.83 -1.49 1.57
N CYS A 289 -6.27 -1.22 2.81
CA CYS A 289 -5.39 -1.23 3.98
C CYS A 289 -4.69 -2.59 4.12
N LYS A 290 -5.45 -3.69 4.18
CA LYS A 290 -4.89 -5.06 4.32
C LYS A 290 -3.86 -5.39 3.24
N ALA A 291 -4.17 -5.13 1.97
CA ALA A 291 -3.23 -5.38 0.88
C ALA A 291 -1.92 -4.57 1.03
N THR A 292 -2.01 -3.32 1.48
CA THR A 292 -0.84 -2.48 1.75
C THR A 292 -0.01 -3.03 2.92
N ILE A 293 -0.68 -3.56 3.94
CA ILE A 293 -0.07 -4.16 5.13
C ILE A 293 0.67 -5.44 4.78
N ASP A 294 0.06 -6.33 3.99
CA ASP A 294 0.67 -7.60 3.60
C ASP A 294 1.97 -7.35 2.82
N ARG A 295 1.96 -6.40 1.89
CA ARG A 295 3.17 -5.96 1.17
C ARG A 295 4.23 -5.43 2.13
N ALA A 296 3.85 -4.60 3.09
CA ALA A 296 4.78 -4.06 4.07
C ALA A 296 5.36 -5.12 5.01
N TYR A 297 4.54 -6.10 5.41
CA TYR A 297 4.97 -7.22 6.23
C TYR A 297 6.02 -8.09 5.52
N VAL A 298 5.81 -8.38 4.23
CA VAL A 298 6.79 -9.10 3.39
C VAL A 298 8.12 -8.35 3.37
N VAL A 299 8.08 -7.03 3.12
CA VAL A 299 9.30 -6.20 3.11
C VAL A 299 9.98 -6.18 4.49
N LYS A 300 9.22 -6.01 5.58
CA LYS A 300 9.73 -6.02 6.96
C LYS A 300 10.43 -7.34 7.30
N LYS A 301 9.82 -8.47 6.95
CA LYS A 301 10.35 -9.81 7.20
C LYS A 301 11.62 -10.08 6.37
N SER A 302 11.70 -9.54 5.15
CA SER A 302 12.86 -9.69 4.28
C SER A 302 14.07 -8.82 4.69
N LYS A 303 13.84 -7.68 5.36
CA LYS A 303 14.87 -6.71 5.76
C LYS A 303 16.10 -7.31 6.47
N PRO A 304 15.96 -8.13 7.55
CA PRO A 304 17.13 -8.70 8.22
C PRO A 304 17.94 -9.62 7.29
N TYR A 305 17.27 -10.48 6.52
CA TYR A 305 17.95 -11.38 5.57
C TYR A 305 18.71 -10.61 4.49
N ILE A 306 18.09 -9.57 3.93
CA ILE A 306 18.71 -8.70 2.92
C ILE A 306 19.93 -7.99 3.50
N ASN A 307 19.83 -7.48 4.73
CA ASN A 307 20.94 -6.79 5.40
C ASN A 307 22.09 -7.76 5.72
N SER A 308 21.80 -8.94 6.27
CA SER A 308 22.81 -9.96 6.56
C SER A 308 23.51 -10.44 5.29
N PHE A 309 22.75 -10.70 4.22
CA PHE A 309 23.31 -11.11 2.94
C PHE A 309 24.19 -10.02 2.32
N LYS A 310 23.74 -8.76 2.35
CA LYS A 310 24.54 -7.60 1.92
C LYS A 310 25.85 -7.49 2.72
N MET A 311 25.78 -7.64 4.05
CA MET A 311 26.96 -7.54 4.91
C MET A 311 27.97 -8.65 4.61
N LEU A 312 27.50 -9.88 4.42
CA LEU A 312 28.34 -11.02 4.06
C LEU A 312 29.04 -10.79 2.71
N LEU A 313 28.31 -10.34 1.70
CA LEU A 313 28.87 -9.99 0.38
C LEU A 313 29.88 -8.84 0.45
N GLN A 314 29.63 -7.83 1.30
CA GLN A 314 30.55 -6.71 1.50
C GLN A 314 31.85 -7.17 2.16
N ILE A 315 31.78 -7.94 3.24
CA ILE A 315 32.97 -8.42 3.96
C ILE A 315 33.81 -9.30 3.03
N THR A 316 33.19 -10.29 2.39
CA THR A 316 33.90 -11.23 1.49
C THR A 316 34.48 -10.51 0.27
N GLY A 317 33.73 -9.59 -0.34
CA GLY A 317 34.21 -8.75 -1.44
C GLY A 317 35.40 -7.86 -1.05
N PHE A 318 35.33 -7.11 0.06
CA PHE A 318 36.42 -6.23 0.48
C PHE A 318 37.66 -7.00 0.97
N VAL A 319 37.48 -8.13 1.65
CA VAL A 319 38.61 -8.98 2.06
C VAL A 319 39.34 -9.52 0.83
N SER A 320 38.61 -10.00 -0.18
CA SER A 320 39.24 -10.47 -1.43
C SER A 320 40.02 -9.36 -2.13
N ALA A 321 39.45 -8.15 -2.22
CA ALA A 321 40.13 -6.99 -2.79
C ALA A 321 41.38 -6.59 -1.99
N GLY A 322 41.28 -6.57 -0.66
CA GLY A 322 42.42 -6.28 0.22
C GLY A 322 43.58 -7.24 0.03
N ILE A 323 43.30 -8.55 -0.02
CA ILE A 323 44.32 -9.59 -0.27
C ILE A 323 45.01 -9.35 -1.61
N ILE A 324 44.24 -9.14 -2.69
CA ILE A 324 44.81 -8.94 -4.03
C ILE A 324 45.66 -7.67 -4.09
N VAL A 325 45.20 -6.57 -3.49
CA VAL A 325 45.94 -5.29 -3.49
C VAL A 325 47.25 -5.40 -2.71
N VAL A 326 47.21 -5.96 -1.50
CA VAL A 326 48.41 -6.10 -0.65
C VAL A 326 49.44 -7.02 -1.34
N MET A 327 48.99 -8.14 -1.89
CA MET A 327 49.90 -9.07 -2.59
C MET A 327 50.46 -8.46 -3.87
N THR A 328 49.67 -7.68 -4.60
CA THR A 328 50.15 -6.95 -5.78
C THR A 328 51.23 -5.95 -5.39
N LEU A 329 50.99 -5.10 -4.38
CA LEU A 329 51.96 -4.11 -3.91
C LEU A 329 53.25 -4.77 -3.44
N TYR A 330 53.15 -5.87 -2.67
CA TYR A 330 54.30 -6.65 -2.21
C TYR A 330 55.15 -7.17 -3.38
N ASN A 331 54.53 -7.76 -4.40
CA ASN A 331 55.26 -8.30 -5.56
C ASN A 331 55.85 -7.20 -6.46
N VAL A 332 55.18 -6.05 -6.58
CA VAL A 332 55.72 -4.90 -7.32
C VAL A 332 56.96 -4.35 -6.62
N ILE A 333 56.92 -4.19 -5.29
CA ILE A 333 58.08 -3.74 -4.50
C ILE A 333 59.24 -4.73 -4.66
N LEU A 334 58.99 -6.03 -4.49
CA LEU A 334 60.02 -7.06 -4.67
C LEU A 334 60.68 -7.00 -6.05
N ASN A 335 59.92 -6.81 -7.12
CA ASN A 335 60.49 -6.77 -8.47
C ASN A 335 61.17 -5.44 -8.84
N ILE A 336 60.96 -4.37 -8.09
CA ILE A 336 61.66 -3.09 -8.27
C ILE A 336 62.99 -3.09 -7.51
N PHE A 337 63.05 -3.76 -6.36
CA PHE A 337 64.21 -3.77 -5.46
C PHE A 337 65.02 -5.08 -5.47
N SER A 338 64.62 -6.06 -6.28
CA SER A 338 65.38 -7.27 -6.63
C SER A 338 65.95 -7.16 -8.01
#